data_AF-A0A7H8N919-F1
#
_entry.id   AF-A0A7H8N919-F1
#
_cell.length_a   1.000
_cell.length_b   1.000
_cell.length_c   1.000
_cell.angle_alpha   90.00
_cell.angle_beta   90.00
_cell.angle_gamma   90.00
#
_symmetry.space_group_name_H-M   'P 1'
#
loop_
_entity.id
_entity.type
_entity.pdbx_description
1 polymer ?
#
loop_
_entity_poly.entity_id
_entity_poly.type
_entity_poly.pdbx_seq_one_letter_code
_entity_poly.pdbx_strand_id
1 'polypeptide(L)' 'MFGKNKQKTTVTTPTAQPSDQYRLKATGRRVTLLERLSDGDVRIAMDSGHVCRDDIVSASDITPA' A
#
# COMPACT_ATOMS: atom_id res chain seq x y z
N MET A 1 -32.66 13.66 -19.87
CA MET A 1 -31.84 14.50 -18.96
C MET A 1 -30.85 13.58 -18.27
N PHE A 2 -29.63 13.42 -18.82
CA PHE A 2 -28.66 12.42 -18.38
C PHE A 2 -27.87 12.96 -17.17
N GLY A 3 -28.38 12.67 -15.98
CA GLY A 3 -27.71 12.95 -14.71
C GLY A 3 -26.53 12.02 -14.53
N LYS A 4 -25.34 12.56 -14.76
CA LYS A 4 -24.03 11.91 -14.64
C LYS A 4 -23.94 11.16 -13.30
N ASN A 5 -23.79 9.84 -13.39
CA ASN A 5 -23.52 8.97 -12.26
C ASN A 5 -22.17 9.38 -11.67
N LYS A 6 -22.18 10.15 -10.58
CA LYS A 6 -20.97 10.42 -9.81
C LYS A 6 -20.65 9.13 -9.07
N GLN A 7 -19.97 8.19 -9.74
CA GLN A 7 -19.12 7.23 -9.05
C GLN A 7 -18.13 8.07 -8.25
N LYS A 8 -18.47 8.30 -6.97
CA LYS A 8 -17.49 8.59 -5.94
C LYS A 8 -16.54 7.41 -6.00
N THR A 9 -15.44 7.56 -6.71
CA THR A 9 -14.23 6.81 -6.44
C THR A 9 -13.87 7.19 -5.01
N THR A 10 -14.40 6.46 -4.04
CA THR A 10 -13.85 6.38 -2.70
C THR A 10 -12.42 5.93 -2.92
N VAL A 11 -11.50 6.90 -2.98
CA VAL A 11 -10.11 6.65 -2.62
C VAL A 11 -10.19 6.23 -1.16
N THR A 12 -10.38 4.94 -0.94
CA THR A 12 -10.03 4.30 0.32
C THR A 12 -8.54 4.52 0.42
N THR A 13 -8.13 5.66 0.98
CA THR A 13 -6.84 5.76 1.65
C THR A 13 -6.78 4.53 2.53
N PRO A 14 -5.87 3.58 2.26
CA PRO A 14 -5.74 2.44 3.14
C PRO A 14 -5.41 3.02 4.51
N THR A 15 -6.35 2.88 5.44
CA THR A 15 -6.11 3.21 6.84
C THR A 15 -5.06 2.19 7.30
N ALA A 16 -3.79 2.54 7.08
CA ALA A 16 -2.64 1.77 7.51
C ALA A 16 -2.85 1.43 8.98
N GLN A 17 -3.23 0.20 9.30
CA GLN A 17 -3.26 -0.22 10.68
C GLN A 17 -1.79 -0.28 11.15
N PRO A 18 -1.48 0.00 12.42
CA PRO A 18 -0.12 -0.13 12.93
C PRO A 18 0.50 -1.53 12.69
N SER A 19 -0.36 -2.56 12.58
CA SER A 19 0.00 -3.94 12.24
C SER A 19 0.46 -4.14 10.79
N ASP A 20 0.18 -3.18 9.90
CA ASP A 20 0.51 -3.24 8.49
C ASP A 20 1.83 -2.55 8.19
N GLN A 21 2.63 -2.23 9.21
CA GLN A 21 3.93 -1.60 9.03
C GLN A 21 5.04 -2.63 8.88
N TYR A 22 5.73 -2.55 7.76
CA TYR A 22 6.83 -3.43 7.39
C TYR A 22 8.07 -2.63 7.03
N ARG A 23 9.18 -3.35 6.86
CA ARG A 23 10.45 -2.86 6.35
C ARG A 23 10.84 -3.64 5.10
N LEU A 24 11.27 -2.94 4.07
CA LEU A 24 11.91 -3.56 2.91
C LEU A 24 13.28 -4.10 3.30
N LYS A 25 13.56 -5.38 3.05
CA LYS A 25 14.85 -6.03 3.36
C LYS A 25 16.01 -5.37 2.63
N ALA A 26 15.81 -4.99 1.36
CA ALA A 26 16.85 -4.44 0.51
C ALA A 26 17.36 -3.06 0.99
N THR A 27 16.50 -2.25 1.61
CA THR A 27 16.81 -0.84 1.94
C THR A 27 16.57 -0.46 3.39
N GLY A 28 15.93 -1.33 4.18
CA GLY A 28 15.49 -1.04 5.55
C GLY A 28 14.36 0.00 5.65
N ARG A 29 13.84 0.48 4.51
CA ARG A 29 12.80 1.52 4.47
C ARG A 29 11.49 1.00 5.04
N ARG A 30 10.82 1.85 5.83
CA ARG A 30 9.48 1.57 6.35
C ARG A 30 8.45 1.75 5.25
N VAL A 31 7.54 0.79 5.17
CA VAL A 31 6.46 0.73 4.20
C VAL A 31 5.19 0.23 4.88
N THR A 32 4.04 0.58 4.32
CA THR A 32 2.74 0.07 4.75
C THR A 32 2.28 -0.99 3.77
N LEU A 33 1.94 -2.18 4.25
CA LEU A 33 1.26 -3.20 3.46
C LEU A 33 -0.18 -2.76 3.16
N LEU A 34 -0.52 -2.63 1.89
CA LEU A 34 -1.88 -2.26 1.46
C LEU A 34 -2.71 -3.49 1.14
N GLU A 35 -2.14 -4.42 0.38
CA GLU A 35 -2.84 -5.58 -0.16
C GLU A 35 -1.87 -6.74 -0.38
N ARG A 36 -2.34 -7.97 -0.14
CA ARG A 36 -1.63 -9.20 -0.53
C ARG A 36 -2.19 -9.67 -1.86
N LEU A 37 -1.33 -9.81 -2.85
CA LEU A 37 -1.67 -10.31 -4.18
C LEU A 37 -1.60 -11.83 -4.18
N SER A 38 -2.40 -12.47 -5.04
CA SER A 38 -2.50 -13.93 -5.10
C SER A 38 -1.20 -14.62 -5.54
N ASP A 39 -0.30 -13.88 -6.20
CA ASP A 39 0.96 -14.39 -6.73
C ASP A 39 2.10 -14.42 -5.69
N GLY A 40 1.81 -14.09 -4.43
CA GLY A 40 2.82 -14.01 -3.37
C GLY A 40 3.51 -12.65 -3.27
N ASP A 41 3.12 -11.71 -4.14
CA ASP A 41 3.51 -10.31 -4.08
C ASP A 41 2.58 -9.52 -3.15
N VAL A 42 3.03 -8.35 -2.74
CA VAL A 42 2.31 -7.43 -1.88
C VAL A 42 2.41 -6.03 -2.43
N ARG A 43 1.29 -5.32 -2.41
CA ARG A 43 1.26 -3.89 -2.69
C ARG A 43 1.59 -3.15 -1.40
N ILE A 44 2.57 -2.27 -1.47
CA ILE A 44 3.04 -1.47 -0.35
C ILE A 44 2.94 0.02 -0.67
N ALA A 45 2.71 0.86 0.34
CA ALA A 45 2.88 2.30 0.26
C ALA A 45 4.16 2.71 0.97
N MET A 46 5.00 3.50 0.31
CA MET A 46 6.14 4.13 0.94
C MET A 46 5.70 5.35 1.75
N ASP A 47 6.07 5.36 3.04
CA ASP A 47 5.88 6.50 3.93
C ASP A 47 6.96 7.56 3.64
N SER A 48 6.80 8.28 2.53
CA SER A 48 7.64 9.41 2.16
C SER A 48 6.89 10.73 2.31
N GLY A 49 6.40 11.01 3.53
CA GLY A 49 6.11 12.34 4.11
C GLY A 49 5.17 13.32 3.40
N HIS A 50 4.83 13.14 2.13
CA HIS A 50 4.07 14.09 1.32
C HIS A 50 3.45 13.47 0.06
N VAL A 51 3.99 12.37 -0.46
CA VAL A 51 3.41 11.60 -1.56
C VAL A 51 3.51 10.12 -1.20
N CYS A 52 2.37 9.46 -0.99
CA CYS A 52 2.31 8.01 -0.93
C CYS A 52 2.59 7.47 -2.33
N ARG A 53 3.77 6.87 -2.50
CA ARG A 53 4.08 6.08 -3.70
C ARG A 53 3.83 4.63 -3.37
N ASP A 54 2.95 4.02 -4.17
CA ASP A 54 2.71 2.59 -4.08
C ASP A 54 3.75 1.84 -4.92
N ASP A 55 4.13 0.66 -4.46
CA ASP A 55 5.01 -0.26 -5.16
C ASP A 55 4.52 -1.70 -4.95
N ILE A 56 4.95 -2.62 -5.81
CA ILE A 56 4.66 -4.05 -5.69
C ILE A 56 5.97 -4.78 -5.49
N VAL A 57 6.06 -5.50 -4.37
CA VAL A 57 7.27 -6.25 -3.97
C VAL A 57 6.88 -7.66 -3.55
N SER A 58 7.82 -8.60 -3.54
CA SER A 58 7.54 -9.91 -2.99
C SER A 58 7.24 -9.83 -1.50
N ALA A 59 6.29 -10.63 -1.00
CA ALA A 59 6.06 -10.78 0.44
C ALA A 59 7.34 -11.24 1.17
N SER A 60 8.23 -11.95 0.47
CA SER A 60 9.51 -12.41 1.01
C SER A 60 10.54 -11.28 1.15
N ASP A 61 10.33 -10.13 0.49
CA ASP A 61 11.25 -8.99 0.52
C ASP A 61 10.91 -7.97 1.62
N ILE A 62 9.85 -8.22 2.39
CA ILE A 62 9.47 -7.41 3.54
C ILE A 62 9.60 -8.17 4.86
N THR A 63 9.83 -7.45 5.94
CA THR A 63 9.81 -7.97 7.32
C THR A 63 8.97 -7.06 8.20
N PRO A 64 8.35 -7.57 9.28
CA PRO A 64 7.72 -6.71 10.29
C PRO A 64 8.69 -5.62 10.77
N ALA A 65 8.17 -4.40 11.00
CA ALA A 65 8.98 -3.21 11.31
C ALA A 65 9.62 -3.24 12.71
#